data_AF-A0A507D1H7-F1
#
_entry.id   AF-A0A507D1H7-F1
#
_cell.length_a   1.000
_cell.length_b   1.000
_cell.length_c   1.000
_cell.angle_alpha   90.00
_cell.angle_beta   90.00
_cell.angle_gamma   90.00
#
_symmetry.space_group_name_H-M   'P 1'
#
loop_
_entity.id
_entity.type
_entity.pdbx_description
1 polymer ?
#
loop_
_entity_poly.entity_id
_entity_poly.type
_entity_poly.pdbx_seq_one_letter_code
_entity_poly.pdbx_strand_id
1 'polypeptide(L)'
;MKGWASTRSITLCYYNNSMDFLSFQRDIVSPSTFVISPPGNGLDCYRTWETLFMGNYPVVLSSSLDSLYAQLPVVVVQSWAEVTPRLLQRKLKEFQWVEHDYRRLYMQYWTDRIRSAL
;
A
#
# COMPACT_ATOMS: atom_id res chain seq x y z
N MET A 1 -11.12 16.58 -8.48
CA MET A 1 -10.18 15.87 -9.37
C MET A 1 -8.95 16.74 -9.58
N LYS A 2 -7.90 16.60 -8.76
CA LYS A 2 -6.65 17.35 -8.94
C LYS A 2 -5.75 16.60 -9.91
N GLY A 3 -5.13 17.33 -10.84
CA GLY A 3 -4.39 16.80 -11.97
C GLY A 3 -3.17 15.97 -11.58
N TRP A 4 -3.08 14.79 -12.19
CA TRP A 4 -2.06 13.74 -11.98
C TRP A 4 -0.68 14.07 -12.59
N ALA A 5 -0.37 15.34 -12.84
CA ALA A 5 0.76 15.73 -13.69
C ALA A 5 2.14 15.67 -13.00
N SER A 6 2.22 15.34 -11.71
CA SER A 6 3.47 15.39 -10.93
C SER A 6 3.73 14.15 -10.06
N THR A 7 2.98 13.06 -10.24
CA THR A 7 3.04 11.90 -9.35
C THR A 7 4.29 11.06 -9.63
N ARG A 8 5.13 10.81 -8.62
CA ARG A 8 6.24 9.85 -8.76
C ARG A 8 5.65 8.47 -9.00
N SER A 9 6.08 7.76 -10.05
CA SER A 9 5.46 6.48 -10.43
C SER A 9 5.68 5.38 -9.40
N ILE A 10 6.84 5.35 -8.75
CA ILE A 10 7.19 4.42 -7.68
C ILE A 10 8.25 5.04 -6.78
N THR A 11 8.21 4.75 -5.48
CA THR A 11 9.29 5.10 -4.55
C THR A 11 9.77 3.87 -3.79
N LEU A 12 11.09 3.77 -3.60
CA LEU A 12 11.73 2.72 -2.78
C LEU A 12 11.67 3.05 -1.28
N CYS A 13 11.16 4.23 -0.90
CA CYS A 13 10.97 4.68 0.48
C CYS A 13 12.19 4.44 1.39
N TYR A 14 13.31 5.09 1.08
CA TYR A 14 14.47 5.13 1.96
C TYR A 14 14.25 6.20 3.06
N TYR A 15 14.17 5.77 4.32
CA TYR A 15 14.16 6.67 5.47
C TYR A 15 15.59 7.15 5.73
N ASN A 16 15.86 8.44 5.49
CA ASN A 16 17.12 9.07 5.85
C ASN A 16 17.01 9.59 7.29
N ASN A 17 18.00 9.34 8.14
CA ASN A 17 18.03 9.82 9.53
C ASN A 17 17.96 11.36 9.67
N SER A 18 18.16 12.10 8.58
CA SER A 18 17.97 13.56 8.54
C SER A 18 16.54 14.02 8.23
N MET A 19 15.60 13.10 7.99
CA MET A 19 14.21 13.39 7.65
C MET A 19 13.29 12.85 8.73
N ASP A 20 12.44 13.71 9.30
CA ASP A 20 11.44 13.27 10.26
C ASP A 20 10.30 12.50 9.57
N PHE A 21 9.57 11.72 10.36
CA PHE A 21 8.47 10.89 9.88
C PHE A 21 7.41 11.67 9.10
N LEU A 22 6.97 12.84 9.58
CA LEU A 22 5.90 13.60 8.92
C LEU A 22 6.38 14.17 7.58
N SER A 23 7.62 14.65 7.53
CA SER A 23 8.23 15.09 6.27
C SER A 23 8.38 13.95 5.28
N PHE A 24 8.77 12.75 5.73
CA PHE A 24 8.81 11.57 4.88
C PHE A 24 7.44 11.24 4.28
N GLN A 25 6.40 11.22 5.12
CA GLN A 25 5.04 10.94 4.66
C GLN A 25 4.52 11.99 3.67
N ARG A 26 4.73 13.27 3.98
CA ARG A 26 4.29 14.40 3.15
C ARG A 26 5.04 14.48 1.82
N ASP A 27 6.36 14.35 1.86
CA ASP A 27 7.22 14.71 0.72
C ASP A 27 7.61 13.50 -0.15
N ILE A 28 7.47 12.27 0.38
CA ILE A 28 7.83 11.03 -0.32
C ILE A 28 6.62 10.13 -0.56
N VAL A 29 5.85 9.79 0.47
CA VAL A 29 4.76 8.79 0.36
C VAL A 29 3.55 9.37 -0.37
N SER A 30 2.99 10.46 0.15
CA SER A 30 1.81 11.14 -0.41
C SER A 30 1.89 11.42 -1.93
N PRO A 31 3.02 11.95 -2.48
CA PRO A 31 3.12 12.20 -3.92
C PRO A 31 3.44 10.98 -4.79
N SER A 32 3.60 9.78 -4.21
CA SER A 32 3.96 8.55 -4.95
C SER A 32 2.73 7.73 -5.31
N THR A 33 2.63 7.19 -6.52
CA THR A 33 1.50 6.30 -6.86
C THR A 33 1.64 4.93 -6.18
N PHE A 34 2.82 4.33 -6.31
CA PHE A 34 3.16 3.05 -5.70
C PHE A 34 4.27 3.20 -4.67
N VAL A 35 4.16 2.47 -3.56
CA VAL A 35 5.14 2.50 -2.47
C VAL A 35 5.60 1.08 -2.17
N ILE A 36 6.91 0.85 -2.28
CA ILE A 36 7.51 -0.43 -1.91
C ILE A 36 7.43 -0.62 -0.40
N SER A 37 6.82 -1.71 0.05
CA SER A 37 6.65 -2.05 1.47
C SER A 37 7.12 -3.48 1.72
N PRO A 38 8.45 -3.71 1.80
CA PRO A 38 9.00 -5.00 2.22
C PRO A 38 8.59 -5.32 3.66
N PRO A 39 8.61 -6.61 4.05
CA PRO A 39 8.46 -7.03 5.44
C PRO A 39 9.36 -6.22 6.38
N GLY A 40 8.84 -5.86 7.56
CA GLY A 40 9.57 -5.12 8.59
C GLY A 40 10.30 -6.06 9.55
N ASN A 41 10.12 -5.82 10.86
CA ASN A 41 10.58 -6.75 11.92
C ASN A 41 9.77 -8.06 11.95
N GLY A 42 8.67 -8.13 11.19
CA GLY A 42 7.85 -9.30 10.99
C GLY A 42 7.36 -9.37 9.54
N LEU A 43 6.35 -10.18 9.28
CA LEU A 43 5.77 -10.34 7.94
C LEU A 43 5.09 -9.05 7.44
N ASP A 44 4.54 -8.22 8.34
CA ASP A 44 3.95 -6.94 8.01
C ASP A 44 4.90 -5.76 8.22
N CYS A 45 4.48 -4.60 7.71
CA CYS A 45 5.19 -3.34 7.84
C CYS A 45 4.17 -2.20 8.05
N TYR A 46 4.46 -1.27 8.96
CA TYR A 46 3.63 -0.06 9.16
C TYR A 46 3.40 0.70 7.85
N ARG A 47 4.42 0.79 6.99
CA ARG A 47 4.33 1.46 5.68
C ARG A 47 3.21 0.92 4.81
N THR A 48 2.89 -0.38 4.87
CA THR A 48 1.81 -0.96 4.06
C THR A 48 0.50 -0.25 4.37
N TRP A 49 0.20 -0.08 5.66
CA TRP A 49 -1.04 0.52 6.13
C TRP A 49 -1.03 2.03 5.98
N GLU A 50 0.09 2.69 6.30
CA GLU A 50 0.25 4.15 6.11
C GLU A 50 0.05 4.55 4.65
N THR A 51 0.62 3.78 3.71
CA THR A 51 0.45 3.98 2.27
C THR A 51 -1.03 3.93 1.88
N LEU A 52 -1.77 2.96 2.39
CA LEU A 52 -3.21 2.83 2.13
C LEU A 52 -3.99 4.00 2.72
N PHE A 53 -3.66 4.45 3.93
CA PHE A 53 -4.27 5.63 4.56
C PHE A 53 -4.00 6.93 3.79
N MET A 54 -2.88 7.02 3.06
CA MET A 54 -2.55 8.16 2.21
C MET A 54 -3.19 8.10 0.82
N GLY A 55 -3.94 7.03 0.52
CA GLY A 55 -4.59 6.82 -0.78
C GLY A 55 -3.64 6.35 -1.88
N ASN A 56 -2.45 5.86 -1.51
CA ASN A 56 -1.46 5.31 -2.42
C ASN A 56 -1.53 3.76 -2.42
N TYR A 57 -0.77 3.11 -3.30
CA TYR A 57 -0.83 1.65 -3.48
C TYR A 57 0.45 0.96 -3.00
N PRO A 58 0.40 0.16 -1.92
CA PRO A 58 1.58 -0.56 -1.45
C PRO A 58 1.92 -1.73 -2.37
N VAL A 59 3.22 -2.01 -2.52
CA VAL A 59 3.75 -3.19 -3.19
C VAL A 59 4.45 -4.06 -2.15
N VAL A 60 3.94 -5.26 -1.93
CA VAL A 60 4.37 -6.18 -0.86
C VAL A 60 4.79 -7.53 -1.45
N LEU A 61 5.65 -8.25 -0.72
CA LEU A 61 5.90 -9.66 -1.01
C LEU A 61 4.73 -10.52 -0.51
N SER A 62 4.38 -11.55 -1.26
CA SER A 62 3.40 -12.56 -0.88
C SER A 62 3.82 -13.26 0.41
N SER A 63 2.86 -13.47 1.31
CA SER A 63 3.06 -14.15 2.58
C SER A 63 1.75 -14.74 3.11
N SER A 64 1.75 -15.31 4.31
CA SER A 64 0.53 -15.73 4.99
C SER A 64 -0.45 -14.58 5.28
N LEU A 65 -0.02 -13.32 5.11
CA LEU A 65 -0.85 -12.14 5.33
C LEU A 65 -1.66 -11.70 4.10
N ASP A 66 -1.52 -12.35 2.94
CA ASP A 66 -2.17 -11.94 1.69
C ASP A 66 -3.70 -11.80 1.84
N SER A 67 -4.32 -12.64 2.65
CA SER A 67 -5.77 -12.59 2.94
C SER A 67 -6.22 -11.30 3.64
N LEU A 68 -5.33 -10.63 4.38
CA LEU A 68 -5.60 -9.35 5.03
C LEU A 68 -5.76 -8.23 4.00
N TYR A 69 -5.09 -8.35 2.86
CA TYR A 69 -5.11 -7.38 1.78
C TYR A 69 -6.28 -7.59 0.80
N ALA A 70 -7.10 -8.62 1.00
CA ALA A 70 -8.24 -8.89 0.15
C ALA A 70 -9.19 -7.68 0.09
N GLN A 71 -9.56 -7.27 -1.14
CA GLN A 71 -10.39 -6.09 -1.43
C GLN A 71 -9.76 -4.74 -1.06
N LEU A 72 -8.45 -4.69 -0.80
CA LEU A 72 -7.67 -3.46 -0.71
C LEU A 72 -6.75 -3.34 -1.93
N PRO A 73 -6.36 -2.11 -2.33
CA PRO A 73 -5.52 -1.89 -3.51
C PRO A 73 -4.04 -2.14 -3.19
N VAL A 74 -3.69 -3.39 -2.94
CA VAL A 74 -2.32 -3.84 -2.63
C VAL A 74 -1.77 -4.66 -3.79
N VAL A 75 -0.56 -4.32 -4.25
CA VAL A 75 0.16 -5.11 -5.25
C VAL A 75 0.97 -6.18 -4.52
N VAL A 76 0.45 -7.40 -4.48
CA VAL A 76 1.16 -8.57 -3.95
C VAL A 76 1.98 -9.21 -5.06
N VAL A 77 3.28 -9.39 -4.84
CA VAL A 77 4.22 -10.06 -5.78
C VAL A 77 4.93 -11.23 -5.11
N GLN A 78 5.30 -12.27 -5.87
CA GLN A 78 6.07 -13.40 -5.32
C GLN A 78 7.56 -13.05 -5.18
N SER A 79 8.06 -12.13 -6.01
CA SER A 79 9.42 -11.62 -5.94
C SER A 79 9.52 -10.18 -6.42
N TRP A 80 10.55 -9.46 -5.96
CA TRP A 80 10.81 -8.09 -6.41
C TRP A 80 11.08 -7.97 -7.92
N ALA A 81 11.51 -9.05 -8.57
CA ALA A 81 11.74 -9.09 -10.02
C ALA A 81 10.45 -8.88 -10.85
N GLU A 82 9.27 -9.14 -10.26
CA GLU A 82 7.98 -8.90 -10.92
C GLU A 82 7.61 -7.42 -10.99
N VAL A 83 8.21 -6.59 -10.14
CA VAL A 83 7.90 -5.16 -10.04
C VAL A 83 8.46 -4.43 -11.27
N THR A 84 7.64 -4.44 -12.32
CA THR A 84 7.94 -3.84 -13.62
C THR A 84 6.96 -2.72 -13.93
N PRO A 85 7.33 -1.74 -14.78
CA PRO A 85 6.41 -0.69 -15.22
C PRO A 85 5.11 -1.25 -15.82
N ARG A 86 5.20 -2.37 -16.56
CA ARG A 86 4.05 -3.05 -17.16
C ARG A 86 3.09 -3.60 -16.10
N LEU A 87 3.60 -4.26 -15.05
CA LEU A 87 2.79 -4.75 -13.93
C LEU A 87 2.08 -3.59 -13.24
N LEU A 88 2.82 -2.54 -12.89
CA LEU A 88 2.31 -1.39 -12.13
C LEU A 88 1.25 -0.61 -12.92
N GLN A 89 1.46 -0.39 -14.22
CA GLN A 89 0.45 0.25 -15.08
C GLN A 89 -0.83 -0.58 -15.18
N ARG A 90 -0.72 -1.90 -15.27
CA ARG A 90 -1.89 -2.80 -15.27
C ARG A 90 -2.63 -2.72 -13.94
N LYS A 91 -1.91 -2.78 -12.80
CA LYS A 91 -2.50 -2.69 -11.47
C LYS A 91 -3.15 -1.33 -11.20
N LEU A 92 -2.54 -0.24 -11.67
CA LEU A 92 -3.13 1.09 -11.58
C LEU A 92 -4.49 1.16 -12.27
N LYS A 93 -4.59 0.63 -13.49
CA LYS A 93 -5.87 0.56 -14.21
C LYS A 93 -6.87 -0.30 -13.46
N GLU A 94 -6.47 -1.50 -13.05
CA GLU A 94 -7.32 -2.41 -12.24
C GLU A 94 -7.90 -1.70 -11.00
N PHE A 95 -7.06 -1.02 -10.23
CA PHE A 95 -7.49 -0.34 -9.00
C PHE A 95 -8.38 0.89 -9.25
N GLN A 96 -8.34 1.49 -10.43
CA GLN A 96 -9.24 2.59 -10.80
C GLN A 96 -10.65 2.11 -11.17
N TRP A 97 -10.79 0.86 -11.60
CA TRP A 97 -12.08 0.29 -12.05
C TRP A 97 -12.74 -0.63 -11.01
N VAL A 98 -11.98 -1.07 -10.00
CA VAL A 98 -12.46 -1.93 -8.93
C VAL A 98 -12.75 -1.10 -7.68
N GLU A 99 -13.90 -1.35 -7.04
CA GLU A 99 -14.23 -0.77 -5.74
C GLU A 99 -13.41 -1.46 -4.64
N HIS A 100 -12.82 -0.67 -3.74
CA HIS A 100 -12.01 -1.16 -2.63
C HIS A 100 -12.74 -0.99 -1.30
N ASP A 101 -12.65 -2.00 -0.44
CA ASP A 101 -13.25 -1.97 0.88
C ASP A 101 -12.29 -1.39 1.92
N TYR A 102 -12.16 -0.06 1.91
CA TYR A 102 -11.32 0.67 2.86
C TYR A 102 -11.78 0.56 4.33
N ARG A 103 -12.98 0.02 4.61
CA ARG A 103 -13.42 -0.24 6.00
C ARG A 103 -12.47 -1.19 6.72
N ARG A 104 -11.81 -2.08 5.97
CA ARG A 104 -10.79 -3.03 6.45
C ARG A 104 -9.55 -2.36 7.06
N LEU A 105 -9.33 -1.07 6.80
CA LEU A 105 -8.26 -0.32 7.45
C LEU A 105 -8.56 0.03 8.91
N TYR A 106 -9.83 -0.03 9.31
CA TYR A 106 -10.28 0.42 10.62
C TYR A 106 -10.61 -0.76 11.54
N MET A 107 -10.28 -0.60 12.82
CA MET A 107 -10.49 -1.62 13.85
C MET A 107 -11.94 -2.09 13.97
N GLN A 108 -12.91 -1.24 13.63
CA GLN A 108 -14.33 -1.57 13.67
C GLN A 108 -14.65 -2.78 12.79
N TYR A 109 -14.15 -2.81 11.54
CA TYR A 109 -14.37 -3.94 10.62
C TYR A 109 -13.90 -5.27 11.21
N TRP A 110 -12.71 -5.29 11.81
CA TRP A 110 -12.14 -6.50 12.39
C TRP A 110 -12.87 -6.92 13.67
N THR A 111 -13.27 -5.97 14.49
CA THR A 111 -14.06 -6.23 15.69
C THR A 111 -15.40 -6.89 15.35
N ASP A 112 -16.10 -6.37 14.34
CA ASP A 112 -17.37 -6.93 13.88
C ASP A 112 -17.18 -8.34 13.28
N ARG A 113 -16.12 -8.53 12.49
CA ARG A 113 -15.76 -9.84 11.92
C ARG A 113 -15.48 -10.88 13.01
N ILE A 114 -14.68 -10.53 14.02
CA ILE A 114 -14.36 -11.43 15.14
C ILE A 114 -15.64 -11.78 15.89
N ARG A 115 -16.47 -10.79 16.23
CA ARG A 115 -17.74 -11.02 16.93
C ARG A 115 -18.70 -11.91 16.15
N SER A 116 -18.74 -11.80 14.82
CA SER A 116 -19.60 -12.62 13.98
C SER A 116 -19.13 -14.08 13.82
N ALA A 117 -17.87 -14.38 14.19
CA ALA A 117 -17.28 -15.71 14.09
C ALA A 117 -17.27 -16.47 15.42
N LEU A 118 -17.67 -15.81 16.50
CA LEU A 118 -17.88 -16.37 17.84
C LEU A 118 -19.35 -16.75 18.00
#